data_AF-A0A6L7U8W8-F1
#
_entry.id   AF-A0A6L7U8W8-F1
#
_cell.length_a   1.000
_cell.length_b   1.000
_cell.length_c   1.000
_cell.angle_alpha   90.00
_cell.angle_beta   90.00
_cell.angle_gamma   90.00
#
_symmetry.space_group_name_H-M   'P 1'
#
loop_
_entity.id
_entity.type
_entity.pdbx_description
1 polymer ?
#
loop_
_entity_poly.entity_id
_entity_poly.type
_entity_poly.pdbx_seq_one_letter_code
_entity_poly.pdbx_strand_id
1 'polypeptide(L)'
;MEKVRWGFLGAGSIANRLGEGLMQVDDAELLAVGSRTADRRQALAERFGVPRQYATYEELVQDPDIDVVYIATPHNLHREHSILALEAGKPVLCEKPFAINVAEAAEIIAVARRRKVFLMEAMWTRYLPVPREVKRMIDDGVIGQLTMMVGDFGFRGARSARSRLTEPALGGGALLDIGMYPVSFAAYLFGGSPTRIETLGHLEGGIDERSGILLGYPDGGLAICYSSIRDNTPQECLLFGSGGEIRMPTPWWLTDHFHLKVDGKDWRRVEPGLIGKGFAHEVMEVNRCLKAGLLESPDMTWSHTMGVMTTLDTIRAQWGLRYPME
;
A
#
# COMPACT_ATOMS: atom_id res chain seq x y z
N MET A 1 -16.02 22.60 9.28
CA MET A 1 -15.69 22.04 7.96
C MET A 1 -16.58 20.84 7.74
N GLU A 2 -17.07 20.63 6.53
CA GLU A 2 -17.84 19.44 6.18
C GLU A 2 -16.91 18.21 6.21
N LYS A 3 -17.37 17.13 6.86
CA LYS A 3 -16.63 15.86 6.96
C LYS A 3 -16.76 15.11 5.64
N VAL A 4 -15.70 14.42 5.24
CA VAL A 4 -15.75 13.45 4.14
C VAL A 4 -16.41 12.17 4.66
N ARG A 5 -17.49 11.73 4.01
CA ARG A 5 -18.29 10.55 4.38
C ARG A 5 -17.79 9.31 3.63
N TRP A 6 -17.24 8.35 4.36
CA TRP A 6 -16.62 7.15 3.84
C TRP A 6 -17.59 5.97 3.80
N GLY A 7 -17.50 5.18 2.73
CA GLY A 7 -18.12 3.87 2.61
C GLY A 7 -17.07 2.77 2.48
N PHE A 8 -17.16 1.70 3.28
CA PHE A 8 -16.20 0.59 3.20
C PHE A 8 -16.81 -0.60 2.45
N LEU A 9 -16.14 -1.06 1.39
CA LEU A 9 -16.42 -2.36 0.77
C LEU A 9 -15.52 -3.43 1.39
N GLY A 10 -16.13 -4.31 2.18
CA GLY A 10 -15.43 -5.34 2.93
C GLY A 10 -15.26 -4.96 4.41
N ALA A 11 -15.49 -5.94 5.29
CA ALA A 11 -15.42 -5.78 6.74
C ALA A 11 -14.33 -6.69 7.35
N GLY A 12 -13.17 -6.73 6.69
CA GLY A 12 -12.01 -7.54 7.11
C GLY A 12 -11.17 -6.88 8.19
N SER A 13 -10.03 -7.50 8.52
CA SER A 13 -9.08 -6.96 9.51
C SER A 13 -8.48 -5.61 9.09
N ILE A 14 -8.26 -5.39 7.79
CA ILE A 14 -7.72 -4.13 7.28
C ILE A 14 -8.74 -2.99 7.36
N ALA A 15 -10.03 -3.25 7.08
CA ALA A 15 -11.12 -2.31 7.30
C ALA A 15 -11.21 -1.84 8.76
N ASN A 16 -10.92 -2.73 9.72
CA ASN A 16 -10.85 -2.34 11.13
C ASN A 16 -9.67 -1.38 11.40
N ARG A 17 -8.53 -1.56 10.75
CA ARG A 17 -7.35 -0.70 10.94
C ARG A 17 -7.56 0.68 10.32
N LEU A 18 -8.09 0.74 9.10
CA LEU A 18 -8.44 2.03 8.50
C LEU A 18 -9.56 2.72 9.30
N GLY A 19 -10.56 1.97 9.78
CA GLY A 19 -11.59 2.51 10.67
C GLY A 19 -11.02 3.12 11.95
N GLU A 20 -10.06 2.45 12.60
CA GLU A 20 -9.31 3.02 13.74
C GLU A 20 -8.61 4.34 13.37
N GLY A 21 -7.94 4.39 12.21
CA GLY A 21 -7.27 5.61 11.73
C GLY A 21 -8.23 6.74 11.38
N LEU A 22 -9.37 6.41 10.77
CA LEU A 22 -10.42 7.35 10.37
C LEU A 22 -10.99 8.08 11.60
N MET A 23 -11.17 7.37 12.72
CA MET A 23 -11.63 7.98 13.98
C MET A 23 -10.65 9.00 14.58
N GLN A 24 -9.41 9.05 14.10
CA GLN A 24 -8.38 10.01 14.52
C GLN A 24 -8.32 11.25 13.62
N VAL A 25 -9.19 11.33 12.60
CA VAL A 25 -9.22 12.40 11.60
C VAL A 25 -10.52 13.19 11.74
N ASP A 26 -10.42 14.44 12.21
CA ASP A 26 -11.58 15.28 12.57
C ASP A 26 -12.55 15.52 11.40
N ASP A 27 -12.02 15.54 10.17
CA ASP A 27 -12.78 15.80 8.96
C ASP A 27 -13.17 14.54 8.18
N ALA A 28 -13.19 13.37 8.86
CA ALA A 28 -13.66 12.10 8.31
C ALA A 28 -14.81 11.50 9.13
N GLU A 29 -15.69 10.77 8.45
CA GLU A 29 -16.77 10.00 9.07
C GLU A 29 -16.97 8.68 8.32
N LEU A 30 -17.07 7.56 9.04
CA LEU A 30 -17.46 6.28 8.44
C LEU A 30 -18.99 6.17 8.42
N LEU A 31 -19.59 6.47 7.27
CA LEU A 31 -21.04 6.51 7.09
C LEU A 31 -21.63 5.12 6.83
N ALA A 32 -20.94 4.29 6.06
CA ALA A 32 -21.46 3.03 5.57
C ALA A 32 -20.44 1.89 5.55
N VAL A 33 -20.91 0.67 5.81
CA VAL A 33 -20.15 -0.57 5.59
C VAL A 33 -20.95 -1.56 4.76
N GLY A 34 -20.33 -2.08 3.72
CA GLY A 34 -20.81 -3.18 2.89
C GLY A 34 -20.03 -4.45 3.18
N SER A 35 -20.72 -5.58 3.32
CA SER A 35 -20.07 -6.91 3.37
C SER A 35 -21.10 -8.00 3.13
N ARG A 36 -20.73 -9.02 2.35
CA ARG A 36 -21.55 -10.22 2.11
C ARG A 36 -21.70 -11.10 3.37
N THR A 37 -20.77 -10.99 4.31
CA THR A 37 -20.85 -11.68 5.61
C THR A 37 -21.55 -10.78 6.62
N ALA A 38 -22.77 -11.15 7.03
CA ALA A 38 -23.59 -10.37 7.95
C ALA A 38 -22.89 -10.09 9.28
N ASP A 39 -22.34 -11.13 9.92
CA ASP A 39 -21.66 -11.00 11.22
C ASP A 39 -20.48 -10.03 11.19
N ARG A 40 -19.66 -10.08 10.12
CA ARG A 40 -18.53 -9.15 9.96
C ARG A 40 -18.99 -7.72 9.73
N ARG A 41 -20.05 -7.55 8.92
CA ARG A 41 -20.65 -6.25 8.64
C ARG A 41 -21.18 -5.61 9.93
N GLN A 42 -21.96 -6.38 10.70
CA GLN A 42 -22.52 -5.96 11.98
C GLN A 42 -21.42 -5.62 12.99
N ALA A 43 -20.42 -6.48 13.14
CA ALA A 43 -19.31 -6.25 14.07
C ALA A 43 -18.54 -4.97 13.76
N LEU A 44 -18.26 -4.68 12.47
CA LEU A 44 -17.60 -3.43 12.09
C LEU A 44 -18.50 -2.21 12.35
N ALA A 45 -19.80 -2.33 12.03
CA ALA A 45 -20.76 -1.26 12.24
C ALA A 45 -20.92 -0.89 13.71
N GLU A 46 -21.09 -1.89 14.59
CA GLU A 46 -21.18 -1.70 16.03
C GLU A 46 -19.90 -1.09 16.60
N ARG A 47 -18.74 -1.57 16.14
CA ARG A 47 -17.43 -1.10 16.63
C ARG A 47 -17.20 0.39 16.40
N PHE A 48 -17.62 0.93 15.25
CA PHE A 48 -17.39 2.33 14.87
C PHE A 48 -18.66 3.18 14.88
N GLY A 49 -19.80 2.64 15.33
CA GLY A 49 -21.08 3.36 15.34
C GLY A 49 -21.58 3.72 13.93
N VAL A 50 -21.32 2.86 12.94
CA VAL A 50 -21.66 3.11 11.54
C VAL A 50 -23.18 3.05 11.34
N PRO A 51 -23.83 4.13 10.87
CA PRO A 51 -25.29 4.19 10.82
C PRO A 51 -25.90 3.35 9.67
N ARG A 52 -25.15 3.06 8.61
CA ARG A 52 -25.66 2.35 7.42
C ARG A 52 -24.89 1.06 7.15
N GLN A 53 -25.64 -0.02 6.90
CA GLN A 53 -25.09 -1.33 6.57
C GLN A 53 -25.72 -1.84 5.28
N TYR A 54 -24.90 -2.31 4.35
CA TYR A 54 -25.34 -2.83 3.06
C TYR A 54 -24.97 -4.30 2.87
N ALA A 55 -25.94 -5.10 2.42
CA ALA A 55 -25.72 -6.52 2.17
C ALA A 55 -24.99 -6.76 0.85
N THR A 56 -25.15 -5.84 -0.10
CA THR A 56 -24.49 -5.85 -1.40
C THR A 56 -23.58 -4.62 -1.54
N TYR A 57 -22.60 -4.71 -2.45
CA TYR A 57 -21.70 -3.58 -2.69
C TYR A 57 -22.33 -2.57 -3.65
N GLU A 58 -23.22 -3.04 -4.53
CA GLU A 58 -24.03 -2.27 -5.45
C GLU A 58 -24.91 -1.27 -4.70
N GLU A 59 -25.60 -1.70 -3.63
CA GLU A 59 -26.41 -0.79 -2.81
C GLU A 59 -25.55 0.29 -2.15
N LEU A 60 -24.34 -0.05 -1.67
CA LEU A 60 -23.45 0.92 -1.03
C LEU A 60 -22.97 1.97 -2.03
N VAL A 61 -22.47 1.56 -3.20
CA VAL A 61 -21.92 2.54 -4.17
C VAL A 61 -22.99 3.47 -4.76
N GLN A 62 -24.26 3.08 -4.67
CA GLN A 62 -25.41 3.92 -5.08
C GLN A 62 -25.89 4.88 -3.97
N ASP A 63 -25.38 4.78 -2.74
CA ASP A 63 -25.73 5.73 -1.69
C ASP A 63 -25.24 7.14 -2.05
N PRO A 64 -26.13 8.14 -2.29
CA PRO A 64 -25.74 9.47 -2.69
C PRO A 64 -24.95 10.22 -1.60
N ASP A 65 -25.02 9.78 -0.35
CA ASP A 65 -24.34 10.41 0.78
C ASP A 65 -22.90 9.93 0.99
N ILE A 66 -22.41 8.95 0.23
CA ILE A 66 -21.02 8.51 0.33
C ILE A 66 -20.15 9.37 -0.58
N ASP A 67 -19.13 10.01 -0.02
CA ASP A 67 -18.19 10.88 -0.73
C ASP A 67 -16.98 10.11 -1.27
N VAL A 68 -16.60 9.01 -0.62
CA VAL A 68 -15.48 8.14 -1.03
C VAL A 68 -15.68 6.71 -0.56
N VAL A 69 -15.23 5.76 -1.38
CA VAL A 69 -15.30 4.34 -1.11
C VAL A 69 -13.91 3.76 -0.88
N TYR A 70 -13.74 3.04 0.22
CA TYR A 70 -12.53 2.26 0.50
C TYR A 70 -12.76 0.78 0.16
N ILE A 71 -11.91 0.24 -0.71
CA ILE A 71 -11.96 -1.16 -1.16
C ILE A 71 -11.04 -1.99 -0.26
N ALA A 72 -11.63 -2.72 0.67
CA ALA A 72 -10.96 -3.52 1.70
C ALA A 72 -11.14 -5.04 1.50
N THR A 73 -11.41 -5.45 0.27
CA THR A 73 -11.71 -6.84 -0.09
C THR A 73 -10.44 -7.65 -0.33
N PRO A 74 -10.51 -8.98 -0.51
CA PRO A 74 -9.35 -9.76 -0.95
C PRO A 74 -8.78 -9.27 -2.29
N HIS A 75 -7.48 -9.54 -2.52
CA HIS A 75 -6.70 -8.96 -3.63
C HIS A 75 -7.36 -9.21 -5.00
N ASN A 76 -7.86 -10.43 -5.21
CA ASN A 76 -8.50 -10.86 -6.46
C ASN A 76 -9.82 -10.15 -6.77
N LEU A 77 -10.37 -9.37 -5.84
CA LEU A 77 -11.62 -8.62 -6.02
C LEU A 77 -11.40 -7.10 -6.10
N HIS A 78 -10.16 -6.61 -5.97
CA HIS A 78 -9.87 -5.18 -6.03
C HIS A 78 -10.30 -4.56 -7.36
N ARG A 79 -10.03 -5.24 -8.48
CA ARG A 79 -10.45 -4.78 -9.82
C ARG A 79 -11.94 -4.59 -9.92
N GLU A 80 -12.71 -5.65 -9.62
CA GLU A 80 -14.16 -5.65 -9.75
C GLU A 80 -14.80 -4.57 -8.88
N HIS A 81 -14.43 -4.48 -7.60
CA HIS A 81 -15.03 -3.53 -6.69
C HIS A 81 -14.60 -2.09 -6.91
N SER A 82 -13.34 -1.86 -7.32
CA SER A 82 -12.89 -0.52 -7.69
C SER A 82 -13.62 -0.02 -8.93
N ILE A 83 -13.75 -0.85 -9.97
CA ILE A 83 -14.51 -0.51 -11.17
C ILE A 83 -15.97 -0.24 -10.81
N LEU A 84 -16.60 -1.09 -9.98
CA LEU A 84 -17.98 -0.88 -9.51
C LEU A 84 -18.19 0.52 -8.89
N ALA A 85 -17.32 0.92 -7.96
CA ALA A 85 -17.40 2.22 -7.30
C ALA A 85 -17.12 3.39 -8.27
N LEU A 86 -16.09 3.28 -9.10
CA LEU A 86 -15.73 4.32 -10.08
C LEU A 86 -16.83 4.52 -11.14
N GLU A 87 -17.47 3.44 -11.60
CA GLU A 87 -18.60 3.52 -12.56
C GLU A 87 -19.83 4.19 -11.96
N ALA A 88 -20.04 4.05 -10.65
CA ALA A 88 -21.05 4.78 -9.88
C ALA A 88 -20.65 6.23 -9.59
N GLY A 89 -19.48 6.69 -10.05
CA GLY A 89 -18.99 8.04 -9.85
C GLY A 89 -18.37 8.30 -8.47
N LYS A 90 -18.09 7.24 -7.69
CA LYS A 90 -17.54 7.37 -6.33
C LYS A 90 -16.01 7.40 -6.37
N PRO A 91 -15.37 8.40 -5.74
CA PRO A 91 -13.96 8.36 -5.42
C PRO A 91 -13.54 7.06 -4.74
N VAL A 92 -12.35 6.55 -5.05
CA VAL A 92 -11.87 5.26 -4.55
C VAL A 92 -10.49 5.37 -3.88
N LEU A 93 -10.41 4.80 -2.67
CA LEU A 93 -9.15 4.33 -2.08
C LEU A 93 -9.11 2.79 -2.18
N CYS A 94 -8.22 2.23 -2.99
CA CYS A 94 -8.12 0.78 -3.17
C CYS A 94 -6.97 0.19 -2.36
N GLU A 95 -7.21 -0.87 -1.59
CA GLU A 95 -6.16 -1.58 -0.85
C GLU A 95 -5.01 -2.06 -1.73
N LYS A 96 -3.86 -2.25 -1.08
CA LYS A 96 -2.70 -2.89 -1.67
C LYS A 96 -2.78 -4.43 -1.51
N PRO A 97 -2.26 -5.23 -2.45
CA PRO A 97 -1.75 -4.81 -3.75
C PRO A 97 -2.87 -4.21 -4.60
N PHE A 98 -2.58 -3.16 -5.37
CA PHE A 98 -3.61 -2.41 -6.08
C PHE A 98 -4.50 -3.30 -6.97
N ALA A 99 -3.92 -4.31 -7.60
CA ALA A 99 -4.61 -5.37 -8.32
C ALA A 99 -3.74 -6.65 -8.32
N ILE A 100 -4.20 -7.74 -8.95
CA ILE A 100 -3.40 -8.98 -9.06
C ILE A 100 -2.22 -8.81 -10.02
N ASN A 101 -2.41 -8.03 -11.09
CA ASN A 101 -1.39 -7.77 -12.10
C ASN A 101 -1.56 -6.37 -12.72
N VAL A 102 -0.61 -6.00 -13.58
CA VAL A 102 -0.57 -4.69 -14.23
C VAL A 102 -1.75 -4.47 -15.20
N ALA A 103 -2.27 -5.52 -15.82
CA ALA A 103 -3.39 -5.41 -16.76
C ALA A 103 -4.68 -5.02 -16.02
N GLU A 104 -4.96 -5.66 -14.89
CA GLU A 104 -6.08 -5.29 -14.02
C GLU A 104 -5.92 -3.86 -13.47
N ALA A 105 -4.72 -3.46 -13.06
CA ALA A 105 -4.44 -2.11 -12.62
C ALA A 105 -4.74 -1.07 -13.71
N ALA A 106 -4.36 -1.37 -14.96
CA ALA A 106 -4.62 -0.52 -16.11
C ALA A 106 -6.12 -0.34 -16.37
N GLU A 107 -6.93 -1.40 -16.21
CA GLU A 107 -8.38 -1.33 -16.36
C GLU A 107 -9.01 -0.41 -15.32
N ILE A 108 -8.63 -0.51 -14.05
CA ILE A 108 -9.13 0.35 -12.97
C ILE A 108 -8.80 1.82 -13.26
N ILE A 109 -7.54 2.12 -13.59
CA ILE A 109 -7.08 3.48 -13.90
C ILE A 109 -7.78 4.04 -15.15
N ALA A 110 -8.03 3.21 -16.16
CA ALA A 110 -8.76 3.62 -17.36
C ALA A 110 -10.20 4.06 -17.03
N VAL A 111 -10.88 3.36 -16.13
CA VAL A 111 -12.22 3.74 -15.65
C VAL A 111 -12.17 5.05 -14.88
N ALA A 112 -11.24 5.21 -13.93
CA ALA A 112 -11.10 6.45 -13.16
C ALA A 112 -10.82 7.67 -14.06
N ARG A 113 -9.93 7.51 -15.05
CA ARG A 113 -9.63 8.55 -16.04
C ARG A 113 -10.84 8.91 -16.89
N ARG A 114 -11.57 7.90 -17.40
CA ARG A 114 -12.78 8.10 -18.22
C ARG A 114 -13.89 8.79 -17.43
N ARG A 115 -14.11 8.39 -16.18
CA ARG A 115 -15.12 8.94 -15.28
C ARG A 115 -14.70 10.27 -14.66
N LYS A 116 -13.41 10.62 -14.71
CA LYS A 116 -12.80 11.78 -14.03
C LYS A 116 -13.08 11.77 -12.53
N VAL A 117 -12.88 10.61 -11.93
CA VAL A 117 -13.13 10.34 -10.51
C VAL A 117 -11.81 10.05 -9.81
N PHE A 118 -11.68 10.52 -8.58
CA PHE A 118 -10.48 10.31 -7.78
C PHE A 118 -10.22 8.81 -7.53
N LEU A 119 -8.97 8.40 -7.70
CA LEU A 119 -8.50 7.05 -7.46
C LEU A 119 -7.12 7.09 -6.84
N MET A 120 -6.95 6.36 -5.73
CA MET A 120 -5.68 6.26 -5.01
C MET A 120 -5.43 4.82 -4.56
N GLU A 121 -4.18 4.37 -4.68
CA GLU A 121 -3.71 3.13 -4.04
C GLU A 121 -3.42 3.38 -2.56
N ALA A 122 -3.90 2.49 -1.69
CA ALA A 122 -3.66 2.49 -0.25
C ALA A 122 -2.27 1.92 0.09
N MET A 123 -1.23 2.43 -0.59
CA MET A 123 0.16 2.20 -0.19
C MET A 123 0.50 3.10 1.00
N TRP A 124 -0.17 2.86 2.12
CA TRP A 124 -0.22 3.70 3.32
C TRP A 124 1.16 4.21 3.80
N THR A 125 2.21 3.40 3.66
CA THR A 125 3.61 3.78 3.95
C THR A 125 4.03 5.08 3.25
N ARG A 126 3.54 5.36 2.03
CA ARG A 126 3.88 6.58 1.28
C ARG A 126 3.40 7.86 1.95
N TYR A 127 2.36 7.77 2.78
CA TYR A 127 1.72 8.95 3.40
C TYR A 127 2.21 9.21 4.82
N LEU A 128 3.00 8.29 5.39
CA LEU A 128 3.55 8.42 6.74
C LEU A 128 4.60 9.54 6.81
N PRO A 129 4.70 10.27 7.95
CA PRO A 129 5.67 11.35 8.12
C PRO A 129 7.13 10.93 7.93
N VAL A 130 7.52 9.75 8.41
CA VAL A 130 8.91 9.26 8.28
C VAL A 130 9.31 9.03 6.81
N PRO A 131 8.61 8.19 6.00
CA PRO A 131 8.89 8.04 4.57
C PRO A 131 8.93 9.37 3.79
N ARG A 132 8.00 10.29 4.08
CA ARG A 132 7.97 11.62 3.44
C ARG A 132 9.21 12.46 3.80
N GLU A 133 9.59 12.49 5.08
CA GLU A 133 10.78 13.22 5.53
C GLU A 133 12.08 12.61 4.97
N VAL A 134 12.17 11.27 4.95
CA VAL A 134 13.31 10.55 4.35
C VAL A 134 13.44 10.89 2.86
N LYS A 135 12.33 10.88 2.10
CA LYS A 135 12.34 11.28 0.68
C LYS A 135 12.77 12.73 0.51
N ARG A 136 12.20 13.65 1.29
CA ARG A 136 12.58 15.08 1.27
C ARG A 136 14.07 15.26 1.51
N MET A 137 14.64 14.59 2.51
CA MET A 137 16.07 14.67 2.82
C MET A 137 16.96 14.10 1.72
N ILE A 138 16.53 13.04 1.03
CA ILE A 138 17.22 12.50 -0.15
C ILE A 138 17.17 13.51 -1.30
N ASP A 139 16.01 14.09 -1.58
CA ASP A 139 15.83 15.08 -2.65
C ASP A 139 16.63 16.36 -2.39
N ASP A 140 16.71 16.78 -1.13
CA ASP A 140 17.51 17.93 -0.70
C ASP A 140 19.02 17.62 -0.61
N GLY A 141 19.44 16.39 -0.90
CA GLY A 141 20.84 15.98 -0.94
C GLY A 141 21.51 15.83 0.44
N VAL A 142 20.73 15.66 1.52
CA VAL A 142 21.26 15.61 2.90
C VAL A 142 22.24 14.45 3.12
N ILE A 143 22.04 13.32 2.45
CA ILE A 143 22.98 12.17 2.47
C ILE A 143 23.81 12.07 1.18
N GLY A 144 23.87 13.15 0.39
CA GLY A 144 24.39 13.13 -0.98
C GLY A 144 23.49 12.30 -1.92
N GLN A 145 24.07 11.82 -3.03
CA GLN A 145 23.37 10.91 -3.93
C GLN A 145 23.07 9.58 -3.24
N LEU A 146 21.81 9.15 -3.22
CA LEU A 146 21.40 7.81 -2.77
C LEU A 146 21.96 6.76 -3.73
N THR A 147 22.74 5.81 -3.22
CA THR A 147 23.38 4.75 -4.02
C THR A 147 22.80 3.38 -3.76
N MET A 148 22.33 3.12 -2.53
CA MET A 148 21.80 1.81 -2.17
C MET A 148 20.65 1.89 -1.16
N MET A 149 19.64 1.06 -1.37
CA MET A 149 18.62 0.71 -0.39
C MET A 149 18.71 -0.78 -0.07
N VAL A 150 18.58 -1.16 1.20
CA VAL A 150 18.34 -2.53 1.63
C VAL A 150 17.09 -2.54 2.48
N GLY A 151 16.05 -3.25 2.06
CA GLY A 151 14.77 -3.29 2.77
C GLY A 151 14.21 -4.70 2.81
N ASP A 152 13.73 -5.11 3.98
CA ASP A 152 13.15 -6.43 4.16
C ASP A 152 11.74 -6.37 4.77
N PHE A 153 10.92 -7.34 4.40
CA PHE A 153 9.66 -7.60 5.09
C PHE A 153 9.41 -9.11 5.09
N GLY A 154 9.75 -9.75 6.19
CA GLY A 154 9.43 -11.14 6.43
C GLY A 154 8.92 -11.43 7.84
N PHE A 155 7.91 -12.29 7.92
CA PHE A 155 7.37 -12.83 9.16
C PHE A 155 6.90 -14.27 8.97
N ARG A 156 6.85 -15.03 10.06
CA ARG A 156 6.23 -16.36 10.06
C ARG A 156 4.71 -16.28 10.03
N GLY A 157 4.14 -16.23 8.83
CA GLY A 157 2.75 -15.84 8.59
C GLY A 157 1.68 -16.92 8.57
N ALA A 158 2.03 -18.20 8.68
CA ALA A 158 1.06 -19.30 8.61
C ALA A 158 1.22 -20.30 9.76
N ARG A 159 0.27 -20.29 10.71
CA ARG A 159 0.06 -21.41 11.67
C ARG A 159 -1.08 -22.36 11.23
N SER A 160 -1.88 -21.99 10.22
CA SER A 160 -2.97 -22.83 9.67
C SER A 160 -2.95 -22.86 8.14
N ALA A 161 -3.39 -23.98 7.55
CA ALA A 161 -3.32 -24.25 6.11
C ALA A 161 -4.34 -23.46 5.24
N ARG A 162 -5.27 -22.70 5.84
CA ARG A 162 -6.32 -21.96 5.12
C ARG A 162 -6.30 -20.46 5.46
N SER A 163 -5.16 -19.80 5.25
CA SER A 163 -5.04 -18.35 5.36
C SER A 163 -5.13 -17.72 3.97
N ARG A 164 -5.65 -16.48 3.87
CA ARG A 164 -5.57 -15.67 2.64
C ARG A 164 -4.14 -15.56 2.10
N LEU A 165 -3.16 -15.62 3.01
CA LEU A 165 -1.74 -15.48 2.71
C LEU A 165 -1.18 -16.69 1.95
N THR A 166 -1.80 -17.86 2.11
CA THR A 166 -1.37 -19.14 1.54
C THR A 166 -2.31 -19.65 0.46
N GLU A 167 -3.30 -18.86 0.04
CA GLU A 167 -4.33 -19.25 -0.92
C GLU A 167 -4.06 -18.60 -2.29
N PRO A 168 -3.60 -19.36 -3.31
CA PRO A 168 -3.35 -18.82 -4.64
C PRO A 168 -4.58 -18.16 -5.27
N ALA A 169 -5.78 -18.69 -5.03
CA ALA A 169 -7.01 -18.14 -5.58
C ALA A 169 -7.37 -16.75 -5.02
N LEU A 170 -6.69 -16.31 -3.95
CA LEU A 170 -6.86 -14.99 -3.34
C LEU A 170 -5.65 -14.06 -3.58
N GLY A 171 -4.70 -14.46 -4.43
CA GLY A 171 -3.46 -13.69 -4.66
C GLY A 171 -2.51 -13.74 -3.45
N GLY A 172 -2.43 -14.89 -2.77
CA GLY A 172 -1.51 -15.12 -1.66
C GLY A 172 -0.03 -15.13 -2.10
N GLY A 173 0.87 -15.28 -1.12
CA GLY A 173 2.32 -15.22 -1.34
C GLY A 173 2.97 -13.99 -0.74
N ALA A 174 4.30 -14.05 -0.60
CA ALA A 174 5.09 -13.00 0.04
C ALA A 174 5.15 -11.73 -0.81
N LEU A 175 5.33 -11.84 -2.12
CA LEU A 175 5.58 -10.70 -3.00
C LEU A 175 4.41 -9.71 -3.00
N LEU A 176 3.20 -10.17 -3.29
CA LEU A 176 2.03 -9.29 -3.36
C LEU A 176 1.54 -8.82 -1.97
N ASP A 177 1.74 -9.59 -0.91
CA ASP A 177 1.29 -9.18 0.43
C ASP A 177 2.28 -8.21 1.11
N ILE A 178 3.57 -8.51 1.04
CA ILE A 178 4.62 -7.82 1.83
C ILE A 178 5.85 -7.41 1.02
N GLY A 179 6.25 -8.16 -0.01
CA GLY A 179 7.41 -7.84 -0.84
C GLY A 179 7.23 -6.58 -1.69
N MET A 180 5.98 -6.20 -1.95
CA MET A 180 5.70 -4.93 -2.61
C MET A 180 6.04 -3.69 -1.77
N TYR A 181 6.16 -3.80 -0.45
CA TYR A 181 6.54 -2.66 0.39
C TYR A 181 7.95 -2.17 0.05
N PRO A 182 9.01 -2.99 0.16
CA PRO A 182 10.34 -2.54 -0.22
C PRO A 182 10.44 -2.23 -1.72
N VAL A 183 9.78 -2.98 -2.62
CA VAL A 183 9.77 -2.66 -4.06
C VAL A 183 9.16 -1.27 -4.34
N SER A 184 8.00 -0.98 -3.74
CA SER A 184 7.37 0.33 -3.85
C SER A 184 8.23 1.41 -3.23
N PHE A 185 8.81 1.19 -2.05
CA PHE A 185 9.64 2.21 -1.39
C PHE A 185 10.92 2.50 -2.18
N ALA A 186 11.58 1.50 -2.77
CA ALA A 186 12.71 1.71 -3.68
C ALA A 186 12.30 2.60 -4.87
N ALA A 187 11.17 2.30 -5.51
CA ALA A 187 10.65 3.12 -6.60
C ALA A 187 10.36 4.56 -6.18
N TYR A 188 9.91 4.77 -4.93
CA TYR A 188 9.73 6.11 -4.37
C TYR A 188 11.04 6.88 -4.32
N LEU A 189 12.05 6.28 -3.68
CA LEU A 189 13.30 6.95 -3.34
C LEU A 189 14.15 7.24 -4.59
N PHE A 190 14.18 6.31 -5.54
CA PHE A 190 14.90 6.46 -6.80
C PHE A 190 14.07 7.15 -7.90
N GLY A 191 12.85 7.61 -7.60
CA GLY A 191 12.07 8.47 -8.49
C GLY A 191 11.43 7.77 -9.70
N GLY A 192 11.20 6.46 -9.65
CA GLY A 192 10.56 5.75 -10.75
C GLY A 192 10.73 4.24 -10.74
N SER A 193 10.59 3.62 -11.91
CA SER A 193 10.78 2.17 -12.09
C SER A 193 12.26 1.79 -12.25
N PRO A 194 12.65 0.58 -11.82
CA PRO A 194 13.98 0.05 -12.09
C PRO A 194 14.18 -0.25 -13.58
N THR A 195 15.41 -0.12 -14.06
CA THR A 195 15.84 -0.47 -15.42
C THR A 195 16.34 -1.91 -15.53
N ARG A 196 16.69 -2.53 -14.40
CA ARG A 196 17.12 -3.94 -14.34
C ARG A 196 16.56 -4.62 -13.09
N ILE A 197 16.15 -5.88 -13.25
CA ILE A 197 15.58 -6.70 -12.17
C ILE A 197 16.25 -8.07 -12.23
N GLU A 198 16.93 -8.46 -11.17
CA GLU A 198 17.50 -9.79 -10.97
C GLU A 198 16.87 -10.41 -9.71
N THR A 199 16.37 -11.62 -9.77
CA THR A 199 15.63 -12.19 -8.64
C THR A 199 15.66 -13.71 -8.54
N LEU A 200 15.53 -14.21 -7.32
CA LEU A 200 15.28 -15.60 -6.99
C LEU A 200 14.05 -15.69 -6.08
N GLY A 201 13.10 -16.56 -6.43
CA GLY A 201 11.92 -16.85 -5.63
C GLY A 201 11.85 -18.34 -5.31
N HIS A 202 11.46 -18.67 -4.08
CA HIS A 202 11.11 -20.03 -3.70
C HIS A 202 9.59 -20.17 -3.68
N LEU A 203 9.07 -20.98 -4.60
CA LEU A 203 7.63 -21.21 -4.75
C LEU A 203 7.22 -22.54 -4.12
N GLU A 204 6.11 -22.55 -3.39
CA GLU A 204 5.48 -23.75 -2.86
C GLU A 204 3.96 -23.56 -2.88
N GLY A 205 3.20 -24.60 -3.25
CA GLY A 205 1.73 -24.55 -3.20
C GLY A 205 1.08 -23.50 -4.13
N GLY A 206 1.77 -23.07 -5.19
CA GLY A 206 1.23 -22.08 -6.13
C GLY A 206 1.37 -20.62 -5.69
N ILE A 207 2.20 -20.35 -4.67
CA ILE A 207 2.57 -19.01 -4.22
C ILE A 207 4.09 -18.89 -4.06
N ASP A 208 4.59 -17.66 -3.96
CA ASP A 208 5.95 -17.42 -3.48
C ASP A 208 5.99 -17.37 -1.95
N GLU A 209 6.87 -18.15 -1.34
CA GLU A 209 7.04 -18.15 0.10
C GLU A 209 8.08 -17.16 0.59
N ARG A 210 9.13 -16.99 -0.22
CA ARG A 210 10.26 -16.09 0.03
C ARG A 210 10.93 -15.70 -1.27
N SER A 211 11.45 -14.49 -1.30
CA SER A 211 12.13 -13.95 -2.47
C SER A 211 13.23 -12.98 -2.11
N GLY A 212 14.31 -13.02 -2.90
CA GLY A 212 15.35 -12.01 -2.96
C GLY A 212 15.31 -11.30 -4.31
N ILE A 213 15.33 -9.98 -4.28
CA ILE A 213 15.15 -9.12 -5.45
C ILE A 213 16.24 -8.05 -5.44
N LEU A 214 16.95 -7.91 -6.56
CA LEU A 214 17.89 -6.82 -6.81
C LEU A 214 17.32 -5.94 -7.92
N LEU A 215 17.15 -4.65 -7.62
CA LEU A 215 16.65 -3.63 -8.54
C LEU A 215 17.79 -2.68 -8.89
N GLY A 216 18.02 -2.45 -10.18
CA GLY A 216 18.91 -1.42 -10.68
C GLY A 216 18.13 -0.24 -11.22
N TYR A 217 18.57 0.97 -10.89
CA TYR A 217 17.95 2.23 -11.28
C TYR A 217 18.85 3.03 -12.24
N PRO A 218 18.30 4.05 -12.93
CA PRO A 218 19.11 5.06 -13.60
C PRO A 218 20.19 5.62 -12.67
N ASP A 219 21.31 6.06 -13.24
CA ASP A 219 22.44 6.67 -12.51
C ASP A 219 23.16 5.76 -11.49
N GLY A 220 22.93 4.44 -11.57
CA GLY A 220 23.69 3.42 -10.82
C GLY A 220 23.12 3.10 -9.43
N GLY A 221 21.94 3.61 -9.07
CA GLY A 221 21.27 3.28 -7.82
C GLY A 221 20.87 1.79 -7.75
N LEU A 222 20.97 1.19 -6.57
CA LEU A 222 20.64 -0.22 -6.32
C LEU A 222 19.64 -0.36 -5.18
N ALA A 223 18.72 -1.32 -5.27
CA ALA A 223 17.91 -1.74 -4.13
C ALA A 223 17.94 -3.26 -3.96
N ILE A 224 18.18 -3.72 -2.74
CA ILE A 224 18.06 -5.12 -2.33
C ILE A 224 16.80 -5.25 -1.50
N CYS A 225 15.83 -6.00 -2.02
CA CYS A 225 14.56 -6.25 -1.39
C CYS A 225 14.46 -7.73 -1.01
N TYR A 226 14.04 -8.02 0.22
CA TYR A 226 13.76 -9.37 0.68
C TYR A 226 12.34 -9.47 1.22
N SER A 227 11.64 -10.56 0.90
CA SER A 227 10.34 -10.84 1.49
C SER A 227 10.17 -12.30 1.83
N SER A 228 9.44 -12.61 2.92
CA SER A 228 9.19 -13.99 3.33
C SER A 228 7.96 -14.13 4.23
N ILE A 229 7.13 -15.13 3.96
CA ILE A 229 6.05 -15.56 4.88
C ILE A 229 6.46 -16.74 5.76
N ARG A 230 7.74 -17.13 5.72
CA ARG A 230 8.33 -18.28 6.44
C ARG A 230 9.43 -17.90 7.42
N ASP A 231 10.00 -16.72 7.26
CA ASP A 231 11.17 -16.24 8.01
C ASP A 231 10.80 -14.98 8.79
N ASN A 232 11.21 -14.90 10.06
CA ASN A 232 11.17 -13.65 10.79
C ASN A 232 12.44 -12.88 10.45
N THR A 233 12.26 -11.68 9.94
CA THR A 233 13.34 -10.81 9.48
C THR A 233 13.49 -9.61 10.42
N PRO A 234 14.59 -8.85 10.36
CA PRO A 234 14.73 -7.63 11.13
C PRO A 234 13.62 -6.61 10.86
N GLN A 235 13.04 -6.58 9.66
CA GLN A 235 12.04 -5.61 9.23
C GLN A 235 12.58 -4.18 9.30
N GLU A 236 13.81 -3.99 8.84
CA GLU A 236 14.50 -2.69 8.79
C GLU A 236 14.64 -2.21 7.34
N CYS A 237 14.88 -0.90 7.17
CA CYS A 237 15.28 -0.34 5.89
C CYS A 237 16.52 0.54 6.07
N LEU A 238 17.57 0.22 5.32
CA LEU A 238 18.87 0.88 5.36
C LEU A 238 19.09 1.61 4.04
N LEU A 239 19.43 2.89 4.12
CA LEU A 239 19.68 3.75 2.97
C LEU A 239 21.11 4.27 3.06
N PHE A 240 21.84 4.15 1.97
CA PHE A 240 23.23 4.55 1.86
C PHE A 240 23.34 5.59 0.74
N GLY A 241 23.84 6.76 1.10
CA GLY A 241 24.20 7.82 0.17
C GLY A 241 25.69 8.12 0.23
N SER A 242 26.18 8.84 -0.77
CA SER A 242 27.59 9.24 -0.88
C SER A 242 28.11 10.08 0.29
N GLY A 243 27.24 10.77 1.03
CA GLY A 243 27.60 11.62 2.18
C GLY A 243 26.96 11.20 3.50
N GLY A 244 26.15 10.14 3.53
CA GLY A 244 25.45 9.75 4.75
C GLY A 244 24.62 8.48 4.66
N GLU A 245 24.01 8.12 5.78
CA GLU A 245 23.21 6.92 5.95
C GLU A 245 21.91 7.24 6.69
N ILE A 246 20.82 6.56 6.32
CA ILE A 246 19.56 6.56 7.06
C ILE A 246 19.22 5.12 7.46
N ARG A 247 18.76 4.92 8.70
CA ARG A 247 18.26 3.64 9.19
C ARG A 247 16.85 3.80 9.73
N MET A 248 15.90 3.14 9.08
CA MET A 248 14.52 3.05 9.50
C MET A 248 14.34 1.74 10.29
N PRO A 249 13.95 1.82 11.57
CA PRO A 249 13.91 0.68 12.48
C PRO A 249 12.67 -0.19 12.27
N THR A 250 12.64 -1.33 12.94
CA THR A 250 11.53 -2.29 12.95
C THR A 250 10.21 -1.72 13.52
N PRO A 251 9.07 -1.91 12.84
CA PRO A 251 8.92 -2.22 11.41
C PRO A 251 9.06 -0.93 10.57
N TRP A 252 9.92 -0.94 9.55
CA TRP A 252 10.28 0.30 8.83
C TRP A 252 9.10 0.94 8.07
N TRP A 253 8.10 0.15 7.65
CA TRP A 253 6.90 0.66 7.00
C TRP A 253 5.90 1.30 7.97
N LEU A 254 6.14 1.21 9.28
CA LEU A 254 5.34 1.82 10.34
C LEU A 254 6.25 2.23 11.51
N THR A 255 6.89 3.39 11.36
CA THR A 255 7.74 3.99 12.40
C THR A 255 7.45 5.48 12.54
N ASP A 256 7.65 6.02 13.74
CA ASP A 256 7.57 7.45 14.07
C ASP A 256 8.92 8.16 13.97
N HIS A 257 10.00 7.40 13.80
CA HIS A 257 11.37 7.92 13.74
C HIS A 257 12.28 7.15 12.77
N PHE A 258 13.45 7.73 12.50
CA PHE A 258 14.59 7.08 11.86
C PHE A 258 15.90 7.62 12.44
N HIS A 259 17.00 6.94 12.15
CA HIS A 259 18.34 7.39 12.52
C HIS A 259 19.06 7.92 11.29
N LEU A 260 19.75 9.05 11.45
CA LEU A 260 20.53 9.70 10.40
C LEU A 260 21.99 9.80 10.83
N LYS A 261 22.89 9.53 9.88
CA LYS A 261 24.32 9.81 9.99
C LYS A 261 24.78 10.56 8.75
N VAL A 262 25.51 11.68 8.91
CA VAL A 262 26.02 12.49 7.79
C VAL A 262 27.49 12.83 8.05
N ASP A 263 28.34 12.76 7.02
CA ASP A 263 29.76 13.13 7.06
C ASP A 263 30.56 12.50 8.22
N GLY A 264 30.28 11.22 8.52
CA GLY A 264 31.00 10.49 9.58
C GLY A 264 30.67 10.93 11.02
N LYS A 265 29.69 11.82 11.23
CA LYS A 265 29.22 12.23 12.56
C LYS A 265 28.51 11.08 13.29
N ASP A 266 28.16 11.28 14.55
CA ASP A 266 27.36 10.31 15.31
C ASP A 266 25.93 10.21 14.77
N TRP A 267 25.32 9.05 15.01
CA TRP A 267 23.91 8.82 14.71
C TRP A 267 23.04 9.77 15.53
N ARG A 268 22.11 10.45 14.85
CA ARG A 268 21.03 11.20 15.50
C ARG A 268 19.67 10.62 15.14
N ARG A 269 18.76 10.67 16.09
CA ARG A 269 17.36 10.27 15.91
C ARG A 269 16.56 11.46 15.37
N VAL A 270 15.75 11.22 14.36
CA VAL A 270 14.82 12.20 13.76
C VAL A 270 13.41 11.65 13.92
N GLU A 271 12.50 12.47 14.47
CA GLU A 271 11.15 12.06 14.86
C GLU A 271 10.08 12.97 14.21
N PRO A 272 9.73 12.74 12.93
CA PRO A 272 8.65 13.48 12.28
C PRO A 272 7.26 13.19 12.88
N GLY A 273 7.15 12.12 13.69
CA GLY A 273 5.94 11.74 14.42
C GLY A 273 5.06 10.73 13.68
N LEU A 274 3.98 10.32 14.35
CA LEU A 274 3.00 9.36 13.85
C LEU A 274 1.67 9.60 14.56
N ILE A 275 0.55 9.51 13.82
CA ILE A 275 -0.79 9.57 14.41
C ILE A 275 -1.28 8.13 14.57
N GLY A 276 -1.56 7.75 15.81
CA GLY A 276 -2.03 6.41 16.16
C GLY A 276 -1.13 5.31 15.58
N LYS A 277 -1.71 4.48 14.71
CA LYS A 277 -1.03 3.39 14.04
C LYS A 277 -0.77 3.67 12.56
N GLY A 278 -0.74 4.93 12.12
CA GLY A 278 -0.35 5.33 10.76
C GLY A 278 -1.49 5.48 9.75
N PHE A 279 -2.56 4.68 9.85
CA PHE A 279 -3.71 4.71 8.92
C PHE A 279 -4.44 6.06 8.86
N ALA A 280 -4.31 6.92 9.88
CA ALA A 280 -4.88 8.27 9.82
C ALA A 280 -4.29 9.11 8.67
N HIS A 281 -3.01 8.89 8.33
CA HIS A 281 -2.30 9.71 7.33
C HIS A 281 -2.80 9.49 5.91
N GLU A 282 -3.21 8.27 5.56
CA GLU A 282 -3.78 8.02 4.22
C GLU A 282 -5.21 8.53 4.11
N VAL A 283 -6.00 8.49 5.20
CA VAL A 283 -7.33 9.12 5.28
C VAL A 283 -7.20 10.63 5.10
N MET A 284 -6.25 11.27 5.79
CA MET A 284 -5.95 12.69 5.65
C MET A 284 -5.53 13.04 4.21
N GLU A 285 -4.73 12.19 3.56
CA GLU A 285 -4.31 12.41 2.18
C GLU A 285 -5.48 12.33 1.19
N VAL A 286 -6.38 11.34 1.34
CA VAL A 286 -7.61 11.28 0.54
C VAL A 286 -8.46 12.51 0.75
N ASN A 287 -8.76 12.87 2.01
CA ASN A 287 -9.57 14.05 2.33
C ASN A 287 -8.98 15.33 1.72
N ARG A 288 -7.65 15.50 1.82
CA ARG A 288 -6.92 16.62 1.22
C ARG A 288 -7.08 16.64 -0.30
N CYS A 289 -6.90 15.49 -0.97
CA CYS A 289 -7.02 15.39 -2.42
C CYS A 289 -8.43 15.71 -2.91
N LEU A 290 -9.47 15.16 -2.24
CA LEU A 290 -10.86 15.39 -2.59
C LEU A 290 -11.23 16.87 -2.44
N LYS A 291 -10.84 17.51 -1.33
CA LYS A 291 -11.08 18.95 -1.10
C LYS A 291 -10.34 19.84 -2.10
N ALA A 292 -9.19 19.39 -2.59
CA ALA A 292 -8.43 20.09 -3.62
C ALA A 292 -8.90 19.76 -5.06
N GLY A 293 -9.88 18.88 -5.24
CA GLY A 293 -10.37 18.47 -6.56
C GLY A 293 -9.34 17.67 -7.39
N LEU A 294 -8.39 17.00 -6.73
CA LEU A 294 -7.41 16.15 -7.40
C LEU A 294 -8.04 14.82 -7.85
N LEU A 295 -7.49 14.22 -8.90
CA LEU A 295 -7.89 12.90 -9.39
C LEU A 295 -7.03 11.75 -8.83
N GLU A 296 -5.87 12.08 -8.29
CA GLU A 296 -4.91 11.13 -7.72
C GLU A 296 -4.07 11.84 -6.66
N SER A 297 -3.43 11.07 -5.77
CA SER A 297 -2.44 11.65 -4.85
C SER A 297 -1.12 11.91 -5.58
N PRO A 298 -0.48 13.07 -5.37
CA PRO A 298 0.86 13.34 -5.90
C PRO A 298 1.94 12.43 -5.30
N ASP A 299 1.72 11.85 -4.11
CA ASP A 299 2.69 10.97 -3.45
C ASP A 299 2.63 9.52 -3.98
N MET A 300 1.50 9.13 -4.56
CA MET A 300 1.27 7.84 -5.19
C MET A 300 0.42 8.01 -6.46
N THR A 301 1.06 8.54 -7.50
CA THR A 301 0.40 8.73 -8.80
C THR A 301 0.03 7.38 -9.43
N TRP A 302 -0.95 7.40 -10.33
CA TRP A 302 -1.31 6.27 -11.18
C TRP A 302 -0.09 5.75 -11.96
N SER A 303 0.82 6.63 -12.37
CA SER A 303 2.07 6.23 -13.01
C SER A 303 2.99 5.47 -12.06
N HIS A 304 3.09 5.88 -10.79
CA HIS A 304 3.84 5.14 -9.77
C HIS A 304 3.22 3.77 -9.50
N THR A 305 1.89 3.70 -9.30
CA THR A 305 1.18 2.42 -9.14
C THR A 305 1.44 1.49 -10.33
N MET A 306 1.31 1.97 -11.56
CA MET A 306 1.59 1.18 -12.77
C MET A 306 3.05 0.71 -12.85
N GLY A 307 4.01 1.57 -12.49
CA GLY A 307 5.42 1.23 -12.47
C GLY A 307 5.75 0.13 -11.44
N VAL A 308 5.14 0.21 -10.25
CA VAL A 308 5.27 -0.84 -9.22
C VAL A 308 4.62 -2.14 -9.68
N MET A 309 3.39 -2.11 -10.20
CA MET A 309 2.70 -3.32 -10.68
C MET A 309 3.45 -4.00 -11.83
N THR A 310 4.02 -3.22 -12.75
CA THR A 310 4.87 -3.75 -13.83
C THR A 310 6.14 -4.42 -13.28
N THR A 311 6.74 -3.83 -12.24
CA THR A 311 7.92 -4.39 -11.57
C THR A 311 7.57 -5.73 -10.91
N LEU A 312 6.44 -5.79 -10.19
CA LEU A 312 5.96 -7.03 -9.55
C LEU A 312 5.66 -8.12 -10.59
N ASP A 313 4.99 -7.79 -11.70
CA ASP A 313 4.72 -8.77 -12.77
C ASP A 313 6.00 -9.28 -13.42
N THR A 314 6.99 -8.41 -13.64
CA THR A 314 8.29 -8.80 -14.19
C THR A 314 9.02 -9.77 -13.25
N ILE A 315 8.98 -9.52 -11.95
CA ILE A 315 9.52 -10.41 -10.91
C ILE A 315 8.81 -11.78 -10.96
N ARG A 316 7.47 -11.80 -10.93
CA ARG A 316 6.68 -13.05 -10.97
C ARG A 316 6.94 -13.85 -12.24
N ALA A 317 7.06 -13.17 -13.39
CA ALA A 317 7.35 -13.79 -14.67
C ALA A 317 8.72 -14.51 -14.68
N GLN A 318 9.76 -13.94 -14.05
CA GLN A 318 11.06 -14.60 -13.92
C GLN A 318 10.99 -15.90 -13.08
N TRP A 319 10.08 -15.96 -12.12
CA TRP A 319 9.86 -17.16 -11.29
C TRP A 319 8.90 -18.18 -11.92
N GLY A 320 8.21 -17.81 -13.01
CA GLY A 320 7.11 -18.60 -13.57
C GLY A 320 5.86 -18.64 -12.67
N LEU A 321 5.70 -17.68 -11.75
CA LEU A 321 4.53 -17.59 -10.87
C LEU A 321 3.35 -16.95 -11.62
N ARG A 322 2.22 -17.66 -11.65
CA ARG A 322 0.93 -17.16 -12.16
C ARG A 322 -0.17 -17.58 -11.21
N TYR A 323 -1.13 -16.70 -10.97
CA TYR A 323 -2.29 -17.03 -10.16
C TYR A 323 -3.43 -17.62 -11.01
N PRO A 324 -4.36 -18.39 -10.41
CA PRO A 324 -5.45 -19.04 -11.15
C PRO A 324 -6.43 -18.10 -11.86
N MET A 325 -6.48 -16.81 -11.50
CA MET A 325 -7.39 -15.82 -12.07
C MET A 325 -6.78 -14.98 -13.22
N GLU A 326 -5.52 -15.25 -13.59
CA GLU A 326 -4.82 -14.62 -14.73
C GLU A 326 -4.94 -15.43 -16.02
#